data_AF-A0A0G4N4V0-F1
#
_entry.id   AF-A0A0G4N4V0-F1
#
_cell.length_a   1.000
_cell.length_b   1.000
_cell.length_c   1.000
_cell.angle_alpha   90.00
_cell.angle_beta   90.00
_cell.angle_gamma   90.00
#
_symmetry.space_group_name_H-M   'P 1'
#
loop_
_entity.id
_entity.type
_entity.pdbx_description
1 polymer ?
#
loop_
_entity_poly.entity_id
_entity_poly.type
_entity_poly.pdbx_seq_one_letter_code
_entity_poly.pdbx_strand_id
1 'polypeptide(L)'
;MSSPTLPVAMSPAASESSDSPHILDAPSESSPGSETSWSDVVDQGLKFPIADRDLKTHLAELYSENIVAKACRTAGRSLTGVASSTGTKKTPTGFPETVSQSEQSNGQYEFREPDFWTCGFFPGELAALKERCVRFPRYTGLDNTRAIPVSQLHSQLARSCEIWLEPLHDMAARTDTHDLGFIIMPALQRDWELTGNLRSLNTIIKAARSLASRYVPSARAIRSWDCMLKRDISITDIEQNAIIIID
;
A
#
# COMPACT_ATOMS: atom_id res chain seq x y z
N MET A 1 -64.78 18.43 -41.77
CA MET A 1 -63.43 18.79 -41.28
C MET A 1 -63.59 19.25 -39.85
N SER A 2 -63.37 18.32 -38.93
CA SER A 2 -63.59 18.51 -37.50
C SER A 2 -62.23 18.71 -36.85
N SER A 3 -62.01 19.88 -36.24
CA SER A 3 -60.80 20.17 -35.47
C SER A 3 -60.91 19.53 -34.08
N PRO A 4 -59.86 18.84 -33.59
CA PRO A 4 -59.90 18.20 -32.28
C PRO A 4 -59.45 19.15 -31.16
N THR A 5 -60.14 19.04 -30.05
CA THR A 5 -59.93 19.69 -28.75
C THR A 5 -58.65 19.19 -28.08
N LEU A 6 -57.79 20.11 -27.64
CA LEU A 6 -56.63 19.82 -26.76
C LEU A 6 -57.07 19.81 -25.29
N PRO A 7 -56.58 18.88 -24.44
CA PRO A 7 -56.82 18.95 -23.00
C PRO A 7 -55.81 19.89 -22.31
N VAL A 8 -56.34 20.62 -21.34
CA VAL A 8 -55.68 21.58 -20.46
C VAL A 8 -54.75 20.86 -19.48
N ALA A 9 -53.54 21.38 -19.32
CA ALA A 9 -52.56 20.94 -18.33
C ALA A 9 -52.97 21.36 -16.91
N MET A 10 -53.03 20.39 -16.00
CA MET A 10 -53.17 20.61 -14.56
C MET A 10 -51.78 20.76 -13.94
N SER A 11 -51.55 21.88 -13.25
CA SER A 11 -50.44 22.05 -12.31
C SER A 11 -50.62 21.15 -11.09
N PRO A 12 -49.56 20.53 -10.54
CA PRO A 12 -49.56 20.06 -9.17
C PRO A 12 -48.93 21.09 -8.23
N ALA A 13 -49.54 21.13 -7.04
CA ALA A 13 -49.25 22.01 -5.93
C ALA A 13 -47.86 21.79 -5.32
N ALA A 14 -47.33 22.87 -4.75
CA ALA A 14 -46.22 22.86 -3.82
C ALA A 14 -46.61 22.09 -2.54
N SER A 15 -45.76 21.16 -2.14
CA SER A 15 -45.75 20.58 -0.80
C SER A 15 -44.34 20.73 -0.24
N GLU A 16 -44.17 21.70 0.65
CA GLU A 16 -43.02 21.82 1.53
C GLU A 16 -43.02 20.62 2.50
N SER A 17 -41.94 19.85 2.51
CA SER A 17 -41.66 18.86 3.56
C SER A 17 -40.30 19.15 4.15
N SER A 18 -40.32 19.50 5.43
CA SER A 18 -39.23 19.86 6.31
C SER A 18 -38.08 18.86 6.26
N ASP A 19 -36.90 19.35 5.89
CA ASP A 19 -35.63 18.65 5.97
C ASP A 19 -35.17 18.61 7.44
N SER A 20 -34.97 17.42 7.99
CA SER A 20 -34.36 17.22 9.31
C SER A 20 -33.02 16.52 9.11
N PRO A 21 -31.89 17.09 9.56
CA PRO A 21 -30.60 16.47 9.35
C PRO A 21 -30.48 15.20 10.19
N HIS A 22 -30.18 14.09 9.53
CA HIS A 22 -29.73 12.86 10.18
C HIS A 22 -28.43 13.14 10.94
N ILE A 23 -28.52 13.15 12.27
CA ILE A 23 -27.37 13.07 13.17
C ILE A 23 -26.78 11.67 12.98
N LEU A 24 -25.55 11.60 12.45
CA LEU A 24 -24.75 10.40 12.47
C LEU A 24 -24.10 10.30 13.86
N ASP A 25 -24.41 9.22 14.57
CA ASP A 25 -23.81 8.87 15.84
C ASP A 25 -22.28 8.82 15.74
N ALA A 26 -21.62 9.35 16.78
CA ALA A 26 -20.17 9.36 16.91
C ALA A 26 -19.60 7.93 16.94
N PRO A 27 -18.53 7.63 16.17
CA PRO A 27 -17.83 6.36 16.33
C PRO A 27 -17.05 6.37 17.64
N SER A 28 -17.32 5.35 18.45
CA SER A 28 -16.58 4.97 19.65
C SER A 28 -15.11 4.64 19.35
N GLU A 29 -14.23 5.20 20.17
CA GLU A 29 -12.89 4.76 20.57
C GLU A 29 -12.00 3.98 19.57
N SER A 30 -10.91 4.65 19.20
CA SER A 30 -9.57 4.10 18.88
C SER A 30 -9.39 3.30 17.57
N SER A 31 -9.37 4.01 16.45
CA SER A 31 -8.49 3.64 15.33
C SER A 31 -7.10 4.25 15.58
N PRO A 32 -6.00 3.47 15.66
CA PRO A 32 -4.68 4.04 15.83
C PRO A 32 -4.27 4.74 14.52
N GLY A 33 -4.40 6.06 14.53
CA GLY A 33 -3.76 6.93 13.55
C GLY A 33 -2.28 6.60 13.45
N SER A 34 -1.74 6.71 12.24
CA SER A 34 -0.33 6.50 11.93
C SER A 34 0.56 7.15 12.99
N GLU A 35 1.16 6.34 13.86
CA GLU A 35 2.19 6.79 14.77
C GLU A 35 3.45 7.08 13.93
N THR A 36 3.51 8.28 13.35
CA THR A 36 4.80 8.97 13.21
C THR A 36 5.20 9.47 14.59
N SER A 37 5.36 8.52 15.51
CA SER A 37 5.88 8.77 16.84
C SER A 37 7.38 8.89 16.68
N TRP A 38 7.89 10.10 16.95
CA TRP A 38 9.27 10.25 17.39
C TRP A 38 9.35 9.43 18.67
N SER A 39 9.70 8.15 18.54
CA SER A 39 10.23 7.43 19.67
C SER A 39 11.45 8.24 20.08
N ASP A 40 11.45 8.72 21.31
CA ASP A 40 12.67 9.09 22.00
C ASP A 40 13.53 7.82 21.96
N VAL A 41 14.34 7.70 20.90
CA VAL A 41 15.38 6.71 20.82
C VAL A 41 16.34 7.14 21.90
N VAL A 42 16.10 6.61 23.11
CA VAL A 42 17.15 6.46 24.10
C VAL A 42 18.27 5.82 23.31
N ASP A 43 19.35 6.57 23.12
CA ASP A 43 20.59 6.11 22.51
C ASP A 43 21.13 4.99 23.40
N GLN A 44 20.53 3.82 23.31
CA GLN A 44 21.01 2.58 23.89
C GLN A 44 22.13 2.08 23.01
N GLY A 45 23.15 2.93 22.78
CA GLY A 45 24.37 2.68 22.03
C GLY A 45 24.25 1.46 21.12
N LEU A 46 23.35 1.54 20.12
CA LEU A 46 23.17 0.48 19.15
C LEU A 46 24.47 0.48 18.35
N LYS A 47 25.45 -0.28 18.85
CA LYS A 47 26.60 -0.71 18.08
C LYS A 47 26.02 -1.52 16.95
N PHE A 48 25.67 -0.86 15.85
CA PHE A 48 25.50 -1.54 14.60
C PHE A 48 26.76 -2.39 14.42
N PRO A 49 26.66 -3.73 14.29
CA PRO A 49 27.81 -4.61 14.10
C PRO A 49 28.43 -4.43 12.70
N ILE A 50 28.29 -3.24 12.11
CA ILE A 50 28.81 -2.84 10.81
C ILE A 50 30.33 -2.65 10.88
N ALA A 51 30.88 -2.38 12.07
CA ALA A 51 32.28 -1.97 12.19
C ALA A 51 33.33 -3.05 11.85
N ASP A 52 32.98 -4.34 11.84
CA ASP A 52 33.98 -5.44 11.76
C ASP A 52 33.90 -6.33 10.51
N ARG A 53 32.89 -6.16 9.63
CA ARG A 53 32.75 -6.99 8.41
C ARG A 53 32.81 -6.13 7.15
N ASP A 54 33.65 -6.54 6.20
CA ASP A 54 33.75 -5.91 4.88
C ASP A 54 32.38 -5.82 4.18
N LEU A 55 32.14 -4.70 3.50
CA LEU A 55 30.88 -4.36 2.82
C LEU A 55 30.45 -5.46 1.84
N LYS A 56 31.42 -6.11 1.17
CA LYS A 56 31.16 -7.21 0.24
C LYS A 56 30.41 -8.37 0.91
N THR A 57 30.78 -8.71 2.14
CA THR A 57 30.16 -9.81 2.90
C THR A 57 28.71 -9.46 3.22
N HIS A 58 28.46 -8.25 3.71
CA HIS A 58 27.11 -7.78 4.02
C HIS A 58 26.20 -7.72 2.78
N LEU A 59 26.72 -7.20 1.67
CA LEU A 59 25.94 -7.15 0.43
C LEU A 59 25.64 -8.55 -0.11
N ALA A 60 26.53 -9.52 0.10
CA ALA A 60 26.26 -10.91 -0.27
C ALA A 60 25.12 -11.54 0.55
N GLU A 61 24.95 -11.15 1.83
CA GLU A 61 23.86 -11.64 2.69
C GLU A 61 22.47 -11.24 2.16
N LEU A 62 22.34 -10.13 1.42
CA LEU A 62 21.08 -9.73 0.75
C LEU A 62 20.61 -10.74 -0.30
N TYR A 63 21.51 -11.61 -0.76
CA TYR A 63 21.25 -12.67 -1.72
C TYR A 63 21.12 -14.05 -1.06
N SER A 64 21.12 -14.12 0.27
CA SER A 64 20.97 -15.39 0.97
C SER A 64 19.59 -16.01 0.73
N GLU A 65 19.55 -17.33 0.62
CA GLU A 65 18.33 -18.13 0.37
C GLU A 65 17.23 -17.84 1.40
N ASN A 66 17.60 -17.58 2.67
CA ASN A 66 16.66 -17.30 3.75
C ASN A 66 15.81 -16.04 3.50
N ILE A 67 16.34 -15.04 2.78
CA ILE A 67 15.62 -13.81 2.41
C ILE A 67 14.49 -14.16 1.46
N VAL A 68 14.82 -14.83 0.35
CA VAL A 68 13.85 -15.29 -0.65
C VAL A 68 12.82 -16.23 -0.02
N ALA A 69 13.28 -17.19 0.79
CA ALA A 69 12.43 -18.16 1.43
C ALA A 69 11.46 -17.51 2.44
N LYS A 70 11.89 -16.47 3.17
CA LYS A 70 11.00 -15.70 4.05
C LYS A 70 9.91 -15.02 3.25
N ALA A 71 10.26 -14.24 2.23
CA ALA A 71 9.31 -13.52 1.38
C ALA A 71 8.29 -14.49 0.74
N CYS A 72 8.76 -15.59 0.15
CA CYS A 72 7.90 -16.59 -0.47
C CYS A 72 6.98 -17.29 0.54
N ARG A 73 7.45 -17.60 1.75
CA ARG A 73 6.61 -18.21 2.80
C ARG A 73 5.53 -17.24 3.27
N THR A 74 5.90 -15.98 3.54
CA THR A 74 4.96 -14.92 3.93
C THR A 74 3.89 -14.75 2.85
N ALA A 75 4.30 -14.58 1.59
CA ALA A 75 3.39 -14.37 0.47
C ALA A 75 2.42 -15.54 0.23
N GLY A 76 2.83 -16.76 0.57
CA GLY A 76 2.01 -17.96 0.41
C GLY A 76 1.09 -18.27 1.60
N ARG A 77 1.52 -17.96 2.83
CA ARG A 77 0.78 -18.28 4.06
C ARG A 77 -0.22 -17.20 4.47
N SER A 78 0.05 -15.94 4.14
CA SER A 78 -0.78 -14.80 4.54
C SER A 78 -1.85 -14.47 3.50
N LEU A 79 -2.55 -15.51 3.03
CA LEU A 79 -3.61 -15.41 2.03
C LEU A 79 -4.90 -16.01 2.60
N THR A 80 -6.01 -15.31 2.38
CA THR A 80 -7.35 -15.82 2.64
C THR A 80 -8.11 -16.01 1.33
N GLY A 81 -9.06 -16.94 1.34
CA GLY A 81 -9.95 -17.19 0.22
C GLY A 81 -11.22 -16.36 0.37
N VAL A 82 -11.50 -15.49 -0.59
CA VAL A 82 -12.74 -14.72 -0.66
C VAL A 82 -13.61 -15.29 -1.77
N ALA A 83 -14.88 -15.54 -1.46
CA ALA A 83 -15.85 -15.98 -2.46
C ALA A 83 -16.02 -14.91 -3.54
N SER A 84 -15.98 -15.32 -4.79
CA SER A 84 -16.16 -14.50 -5.98
C SER A 84 -17.13 -15.20 -6.94
N SER A 85 -17.69 -14.45 -7.88
CA SER A 85 -18.63 -14.96 -8.89
C SER A 85 -18.04 -16.10 -9.74
N THR A 86 -16.72 -16.21 -9.82
CA THR A 86 -16.00 -17.22 -10.61
C THR A 86 -15.28 -18.28 -9.75
N GLY A 87 -15.51 -18.30 -8.44
CA GLY A 87 -14.87 -19.24 -7.51
C GLY A 87 -14.25 -18.56 -6.28
N THR A 88 -13.17 -19.10 -5.75
CA THR A 88 -12.47 -18.51 -4.59
C THR A 88 -11.26 -17.69 -5.07
N LYS A 89 -11.31 -16.36 -4.90
CA LYS A 89 -10.18 -15.46 -5.16
C LYS A 89 -9.30 -15.39 -3.92
N LYS A 90 -7.99 -15.61 -4.06
CA LYS A 90 -7.05 -15.39 -2.96
C LYS A 90 -6.73 -13.90 -2.83
N THR A 91 -6.69 -13.40 -1.60
CA THR A 91 -6.28 -12.03 -1.26
C THR A 91 -5.37 -12.06 -0.04
N PRO A 92 -4.44 -11.10 0.11
CA PRO A 92 -3.70 -10.94 1.36
C PRO A 92 -4.64 -10.79 2.55
N THR A 93 -4.29 -11.38 3.69
CA THR A 93 -4.97 -11.16 4.98
C THR A 93 -4.64 -9.79 5.60
N GLY A 94 -3.68 -9.09 5.01
CA GLY A 94 -3.07 -7.85 5.45
C GLY A 94 -1.70 -7.74 4.79
N PHE A 95 -0.97 -6.66 5.07
CA PHE A 95 0.36 -6.42 4.56
C PHE A 95 1.37 -6.36 5.71
N PRO A 96 2.57 -6.94 5.53
CA PRO A 96 3.65 -6.82 6.51
C PRO A 96 4.01 -5.37 6.82
N GLU A 97 4.11 -5.03 8.10
CA GLU A 97 4.51 -3.70 8.58
C GLU A 97 5.82 -3.77 9.37
N THR A 98 5.87 -4.58 10.43
CA THR A 98 7.04 -4.69 11.32
C THR A 98 7.46 -6.13 11.53
N VAL A 99 8.65 -6.31 12.09
CA VAL A 99 9.12 -7.57 12.66
C VAL A 99 9.59 -7.27 14.07
N SER A 100 8.89 -7.80 15.06
CA SER A 100 9.29 -7.66 16.45
C SER A 100 10.68 -8.26 16.68
N GLN A 101 11.54 -7.53 17.38
CA GLN A 101 12.90 -7.97 17.72
C GLN A 101 12.93 -8.93 18.92
N SER A 102 11.77 -9.27 19.50
CA SER A 102 11.70 -10.25 20.57
C SER A 102 12.02 -11.65 20.05
N GLU A 103 12.75 -12.45 20.81
CA GLU A 103 13.06 -13.82 20.44
C GLU A 103 11.78 -14.68 20.27
N GLN A 104 10.69 -14.30 20.96
CA GLN A 104 9.40 -14.98 20.87
C GLN A 104 8.69 -14.78 19.52
N SER A 105 8.96 -13.66 18.80
CA SER A 105 8.33 -13.39 17.50
C SER A 105 8.87 -14.30 16.39
N ASN A 106 10.05 -14.89 16.62
CA ASN A 106 10.79 -15.72 15.66
C ASN A 106 10.91 -15.05 14.26
N GLY A 107 11.03 -13.72 14.24
CA GLY A 107 11.19 -12.93 13.02
C GLY A 107 9.97 -12.91 12.10
N GLN A 108 8.77 -13.23 12.61
CA GLN A 108 7.52 -13.15 11.85
C GLN A 108 7.11 -11.69 11.62
N TYR A 109 6.42 -11.47 10.50
CA TYR A 109 5.83 -10.17 10.21
C TYR A 109 4.56 -9.96 11.03
N GLU A 110 4.40 -8.76 11.56
CA GLU A 110 3.13 -8.23 12.02
C GLU A 110 2.44 -7.56 10.83
N PHE A 111 1.11 -7.72 10.76
CA PHE A 111 0.32 -7.35 9.59
C PHE A 111 -0.65 -6.23 9.89
N ARG A 112 -0.91 -5.40 8.88
CA ARG A 112 -1.88 -4.30 8.91
C ARG A 112 -2.75 -4.31 7.66
N GLU A 113 -3.92 -3.69 7.76
CA GLU A 113 -4.79 -3.44 6.61
C GLU A 113 -4.10 -2.60 5.53
N PRO A 114 -4.51 -2.68 4.25
CA PRO A 114 -3.83 -1.99 3.14
C PRO A 114 -3.78 -0.46 3.25
N ASP A 115 -4.66 0.15 4.04
CA ASP A 115 -4.76 1.61 4.19
C ASP A 115 -3.70 2.18 5.15
N PHE A 116 -2.43 1.91 4.84
CA PHE A 116 -1.27 2.46 5.54
C PHE A 116 -0.11 2.68 4.56
N TRP A 117 0.76 3.62 4.87
CA TRP A 117 1.80 4.11 3.96
C TRP A 117 2.84 3.06 3.54
N THR A 118 3.11 2.07 4.41
CA THR A 118 4.11 1.02 4.17
C THR A 118 3.57 -0.21 3.41
N CYS A 119 2.29 -0.22 3.00
CA CYS A 119 1.68 -1.39 2.33
C CYS A 119 2.33 -1.74 0.98
N GLY A 120 2.97 -0.78 0.32
CA GLY A 120 3.63 -0.98 -0.97
C GLY A 120 4.97 -1.72 -0.90
N PHE A 121 5.63 -1.75 0.26
CA PHE A 121 7.00 -2.26 0.36
C PHE A 121 7.10 -3.77 0.20
N PHE A 122 6.24 -4.55 0.87
CA PHE A 122 6.27 -6.00 0.75
C PHE A 122 5.92 -6.51 -0.67
N PRO A 123 4.86 -6.01 -1.34
CA PRO A 123 4.65 -6.26 -2.76
C PRO A 123 5.84 -5.82 -3.63
N GLY A 124 6.51 -4.72 -3.27
CA GLY A 124 7.73 -4.27 -3.91
C GLY A 124 8.91 -5.23 -3.75
N GLU A 125 9.07 -5.84 -2.58
CA GLU A 125 10.04 -6.92 -2.33
C GLU A 125 9.79 -8.12 -3.25
N LEU A 126 8.53 -8.56 -3.37
CA LEU A 126 8.15 -9.65 -4.28
C LEU A 126 8.43 -9.31 -5.74
N ALA A 127 8.08 -8.09 -6.17
CA ALA A 127 8.37 -7.61 -7.51
C ALA A 127 9.89 -7.51 -7.77
N ALA A 128 10.67 -7.16 -6.76
CA ALA A 128 12.13 -7.11 -6.85
C ALA A 128 12.78 -8.49 -6.97
N LEU A 129 12.28 -9.47 -6.22
CA LEU A 129 12.71 -10.86 -6.35
C LEU A 129 12.32 -11.43 -7.73
N LYS A 130 11.11 -11.13 -8.21
CA LYS A 130 10.66 -11.53 -9.56
C LYS A 130 11.57 -10.95 -10.64
N GLU A 131 11.84 -9.65 -10.58
CA GLU A 131 12.74 -8.98 -11.52
C GLU A 131 14.16 -9.58 -11.46
N ARG A 132 14.67 -9.86 -10.26
CA ARG A 132 15.98 -10.51 -10.10
C ARG A 132 16.02 -11.87 -10.79
N CYS A 133 14.96 -12.68 -10.69
CA CYS A 133 14.88 -13.96 -11.40
C CYS A 133 14.93 -13.80 -12.92
N VAL A 134 14.34 -12.72 -13.45
CA VAL A 134 14.28 -12.47 -14.90
C VAL A 134 15.57 -11.85 -15.43
N ARG A 135 16.05 -10.76 -14.81
CA ARG A 135 17.21 -10.00 -15.28
C ARG A 135 18.55 -10.61 -14.85
N PHE A 136 18.56 -11.29 -13.70
CA PHE A 136 19.78 -11.76 -13.05
C PHE A 136 19.64 -13.20 -12.53
N PRO A 137 19.31 -14.20 -13.37
CA PRO A 137 18.99 -15.56 -12.93
C PRO A 137 20.13 -16.26 -12.17
N ARG A 138 21.39 -15.86 -12.41
CA ARG A 138 22.60 -16.34 -11.71
C ARG A 138 22.77 -15.77 -10.30
N TYR A 139 21.99 -14.75 -9.92
CA TYR A 139 22.10 -14.07 -8.64
C TYR A 139 20.81 -14.26 -7.82
N THR A 140 20.20 -15.43 -7.91
CA THR A 140 18.99 -15.77 -7.15
C THR A 140 19.29 -16.27 -5.74
N GLY A 141 20.55 -16.58 -5.44
CA GLY A 141 20.96 -17.13 -4.14
C GLY A 141 20.72 -18.65 -4.01
N LEU A 142 20.33 -19.32 -5.09
CA LEU A 142 19.92 -20.72 -5.10
C LEU A 142 21.00 -21.70 -5.61
N ASP A 143 22.28 -21.33 -5.55
CA ASP A 143 23.38 -22.07 -6.21
C ASP A 143 23.77 -23.42 -5.55
N ASN A 144 23.16 -23.80 -4.42
CA ASN A 144 23.54 -25.02 -3.69
C ASN A 144 22.63 -26.22 -3.98
N THR A 145 23.23 -27.25 -4.59
CA THR A 145 23.05 -28.73 -4.54
C THR A 145 21.67 -29.42 -4.30
N ARG A 146 20.60 -28.72 -3.90
CA ARG A 146 19.21 -29.20 -3.70
C ARG A 146 18.17 -28.27 -4.34
N ALA A 147 18.61 -27.44 -5.28
CA ALA A 147 17.93 -26.21 -5.70
C ALA A 147 16.60 -26.44 -6.45
N ILE A 148 15.58 -25.68 -6.05
CA ILE A 148 14.37 -25.43 -6.84
C ILE A 148 14.80 -24.75 -8.15
N PRO A 149 14.33 -25.20 -9.33
CA PRO A 149 14.64 -24.51 -10.58
C PRO A 149 14.26 -23.03 -10.53
N VAL A 150 15.10 -22.15 -11.07
CA VAL A 150 14.79 -20.70 -11.13
C VAL A 150 13.45 -20.43 -11.82
N SER A 151 13.06 -21.25 -12.79
CA SER A 151 11.74 -21.19 -13.44
C SER A 151 10.57 -21.45 -12.48
N GLN A 152 10.74 -22.36 -11.51
CA GLN A 152 9.74 -22.64 -10.49
C GLN A 152 9.65 -21.48 -9.48
N LEU A 153 10.80 -20.94 -9.04
CA LEU A 153 10.82 -19.72 -8.20
C LEU A 153 10.13 -18.55 -8.92
N HIS A 154 10.49 -18.32 -10.18
CA HIS A 154 9.87 -17.28 -11.02
C HIS A 154 8.35 -17.47 -11.10
N SER A 155 7.87 -18.68 -11.36
CA SER A 155 6.44 -18.98 -11.45
C SER A 155 5.71 -18.74 -10.13
N GLN A 156 6.35 -19.06 -9.00
CA GLN A 156 5.82 -18.78 -7.67
C GLN A 156 5.75 -17.27 -7.42
N LEU A 157 6.82 -16.54 -7.68
CA LEU A 157 6.88 -15.09 -7.50
C LEU A 157 5.91 -14.35 -8.43
N ALA A 158 5.73 -14.80 -9.67
CA ALA A 158 4.76 -14.24 -10.60
C ALA A 158 3.34 -14.33 -10.04
N ARG A 159 2.93 -15.52 -9.56
CA ARG A 159 1.63 -15.72 -8.91
C ARG A 159 1.49 -14.89 -7.64
N SER A 160 2.54 -14.80 -6.83
CA SER A 160 2.52 -13.94 -5.64
C SER A 160 2.34 -12.47 -6.03
N CYS A 161 3.06 -11.97 -7.04
CA CYS A 161 2.88 -10.59 -7.50
C CYS A 161 1.45 -10.32 -7.99
N GLU A 162 0.85 -11.22 -8.77
CA GLU A 162 -0.54 -11.07 -9.23
C GLU A 162 -1.54 -10.86 -8.08
N ILE A 163 -1.34 -11.56 -6.96
CA ILE A 163 -2.21 -11.48 -5.79
C ILE A 163 -1.90 -10.24 -4.94
N TRP A 164 -0.62 -9.96 -4.69
CA TRP A 164 -0.18 -8.94 -3.74
C TRP A 164 -0.16 -7.52 -4.32
N LEU A 165 -0.09 -7.37 -5.65
CA LEU A 165 -0.25 -6.06 -6.30
C LEU A 165 -1.73 -5.66 -6.41
N GLU A 166 -2.65 -6.62 -6.37
CA GLU A 166 -4.06 -6.38 -6.64
C GLU A 166 -4.68 -5.25 -5.79
N PRO A 167 -4.51 -5.22 -4.44
CA PRO A 167 -5.09 -4.17 -3.62
C PRO A 167 -4.48 -2.77 -3.87
N LEU A 168 -3.26 -2.69 -4.40
CA LEU A 168 -2.58 -1.41 -4.66
C LEU A 168 -3.26 -0.61 -5.77
N HIS A 169 -3.98 -1.28 -6.68
CA HIS A 169 -4.70 -0.58 -7.74
C HIS A 169 -5.83 0.31 -7.22
N ASP A 170 -6.46 -0.08 -6.12
CA ASP A 170 -7.50 0.71 -5.46
C ASP A 170 -6.90 1.88 -4.68
N MET A 171 -5.72 1.68 -4.08
CA MET A 171 -5.01 2.72 -3.31
C MET A 171 -4.59 3.92 -4.16
N ALA A 172 -4.38 3.75 -5.47
CA ALA A 172 -4.03 4.86 -6.36
C ALA A 172 -5.09 5.97 -6.46
N ALA A 173 -6.32 5.71 -6.01
CA ALA A 173 -7.39 6.72 -5.97
C ALA A 173 -7.37 7.61 -4.73
N ARG A 174 -6.56 7.26 -3.71
CA ARG A 174 -6.51 8.02 -2.46
C ARG A 174 -6.02 9.43 -2.71
N THR A 175 -6.69 10.41 -2.12
CA THR A 175 -6.35 11.84 -2.26
C THR A 175 -6.07 12.48 -0.92
N ASP A 176 -5.94 11.70 0.15
CA ASP A 176 -5.86 12.09 1.56
C ASP A 176 -4.45 11.92 2.17
N THR A 177 -3.48 11.41 1.39
CA THR A 177 -2.08 11.20 1.83
C THR A 177 -1.04 11.59 0.77
N HIS A 178 0.14 12.06 1.20
CA HIS A 178 1.32 12.20 0.34
C HIS A 178 2.00 10.86 0.02
N ASP A 179 1.68 9.79 0.77
CA ASP A 179 2.41 8.52 0.79
C ASP A 179 2.16 7.63 -0.46
N LEU A 180 1.40 8.12 -1.44
CA LEU A 180 1.07 7.38 -2.66
C LEU A 180 2.31 6.86 -3.39
N GLY A 181 3.43 7.59 -3.32
CA GLY A 181 4.71 7.13 -3.87
C GLY A 181 5.17 5.82 -3.23
N PHE A 182 5.17 5.74 -1.91
CA PHE A 182 5.56 4.54 -1.15
C PHE A 182 4.60 3.37 -1.35
N ILE A 183 3.31 3.66 -1.51
CA ILE A 183 2.28 2.63 -1.71
C ILE A 183 2.38 2.01 -3.11
N ILE A 184 2.62 2.81 -4.15
CA ILE A 184 2.44 2.41 -5.55
C ILE A 184 3.75 2.03 -6.23
N MET A 185 4.78 2.86 -6.08
CA MET A 185 5.98 2.79 -6.90
C MET A 185 6.82 1.51 -6.66
N PRO A 186 7.07 1.05 -5.42
CA PRO A 186 7.96 -0.10 -5.19
C PRO A 186 7.57 -1.36 -5.95
N ALA A 187 6.26 -1.56 -6.17
CA ALA A 187 5.72 -2.74 -6.83
C ALA A 187 5.31 -2.48 -8.30
N LEU A 188 4.46 -1.49 -8.53
CA LEU A 188 3.80 -1.33 -9.82
C LEU A 188 4.73 -0.76 -10.90
N GLN A 189 5.71 0.07 -10.51
CA GLN A 189 6.73 0.53 -11.46
C GLN A 189 7.52 -0.66 -12.01
N ARG A 190 7.98 -1.55 -11.13
CA ARG A 190 8.77 -2.73 -11.51
C ARG A 190 7.95 -3.67 -12.39
N ASP A 191 6.66 -3.86 -12.08
CA ASP A 191 5.79 -4.69 -12.90
C ASP A 191 5.59 -4.12 -14.31
N TRP A 192 5.37 -2.80 -14.43
CA TRP A 192 5.32 -2.11 -15.72
C TRP A 192 6.65 -2.24 -16.48
N GLU A 193 7.77 -1.90 -15.87
CA GLU A 193 9.08 -1.89 -16.55
C GLU A 193 9.55 -3.28 -16.96
N LEU A 194 9.19 -4.31 -16.18
CA LEU A 194 9.59 -5.69 -16.46
C LEU A 194 8.72 -6.35 -17.52
N THR A 195 7.41 -6.04 -17.57
CA THR A 195 6.44 -6.81 -18.35
C THR A 195 5.66 -6.00 -19.39
N GLY A 196 5.69 -4.68 -19.31
CA GLY A 196 4.81 -3.82 -20.11
C GLY A 196 3.34 -3.86 -19.65
N ASN A 197 3.06 -4.19 -18.38
CA ASN A 197 1.70 -4.24 -17.86
C ASN A 197 1.02 -2.86 -17.85
N LEU A 198 0.15 -2.61 -18.84
CA LEU A 198 -0.56 -1.34 -18.99
C LEU A 198 -1.49 -1.01 -17.81
N ARG A 199 -2.01 -2.00 -17.08
CA ARG A 199 -2.79 -1.73 -15.87
C ARG A 199 -1.92 -1.10 -14.78
N SER A 200 -0.72 -1.63 -14.57
CA SER A 200 0.26 -1.08 -13.64
C SER A 200 0.64 0.35 -14.03
N LEU A 201 0.92 0.63 -15.31
CA LEU A 201 1.16 1.98 -15.80
C LEU A 201 -0.02 2.93 -15.55
N ASN A 202 -1.23 2.51 -15.88
CA ASN A 202 -2.43 3.32 -15.65
C ASN A 202 -2.65 3.62 -14.17
N THR A 203 -2.35 2.67 -13.29
CA THR A 203 -2.41 2.88 -11.84
C THR A 203 -1.35 3.87 -11.36
N ILE A 204 -0.11 3.81 -11.88
CA ILE A 204 0.93 4.80 -11.57
C ILE A 204 0.48 6.20 -11.99
N ILE A 205 -0.05 6.35 -13.21
CA ILE A 205 -0.56 7.64 -13.72
C ILE A 205 -1.70 8.15 -12.85
N LYS A 206 -2.62 7.26 -12.43
CA LYS A 206 -3.72 7.60 -11.53
C LYS A 206 -3.19 8.12 -10.19
N ALA A 207 -2.27 7.38 -9.56
CA ALA A 207 -1.66 7.77 -8.29
C ALA A 207 -0.92 9.11 -8.40
N ALA A 208 -0.19 9.35 -9.49
CA ALA A 208 0.49 10.62 -9.73
C ALA A 208 -0.49 11.80 -9.82
N ARG A 209 -1.66 11.61 -10.46
CA ARG A 209 -2.71 12.64 -10.51
C ARG A 209 -3.33 12.87 -9.14
N SER A 210 -3.61 11.80 -8.38
CA SER A 210 -4.14 11.91 -7.02
C SER A 210 -3.17 12.65 -6.10
N LEU A 211 -1.87 12.34 -6.16
CA LEU A 211 -0.83 13.04 -5.42
C LEU A 211 -0.71 14.52 -5.84
N ALA A 212 -0.73 14.80 -7.15
CA ALA A 212 -0.67 16.17 -7.66
C ALA A 212 -1.86 17.03 -7.21
N SER A 213 -3.04 16.43 -7.04
CA SER A 213 -4.22 17.14 -6.53
C SER A 213 -4.06 17.67 -5.11
N ARG A 214 -3.09 17.15 -4.35
CA ARG A 214 -2.76 17.60 -2.98
C ARG A 214 -1.82 18.80 -2.93
N TYR A 215 -1.38 19.33 -4.08
CA TYR A 215 -0.55 20.52 -4.11
C TYR A 215 -1.31 21.76 -3.62
N VAL A 216 -0.74 22.48 -2.66
CA VAL A 216 -1.28 23.71 -2.08
C VAL A 216 -0.51 24.92 -2.62
N PRO A 217 -1.08 25.74 -3.52
CA PRO A 217 -0.34 26.81 -4.19
C PRO A 217 0.25 27.87 -3.25
N SER A 218 -0.47 28.23 -2.18
CA SER A 218 -0.01 29.21 -1.19
C SER A 218 1.21 28.73 -0.40
N ALA A 219 1.23 27.44 -0.06
CA ALA A 219 2.34 26.80 0.64
C ALA A 219 3.46 26.34 -0.30
N ARG A 220 3.18 26.25 -1.62
CA ARG A 220 4.08 25.70 -2.64
C ARG A 220 4.58 24.29 -2.32
N ALA A 221 3.71 23.49 -1.70
CA ALA A 221 4.04 22.16 -1.20
C ALA A 221 2.87 21.20 -1.43
N ILE A 222 3.17 19.90 -1.40
CA ILE A 222 2.16 18.84 -1.35
C ILE A 222 1.72 18.68 0.09
N ARG A 223 0.41 18.73 0.34
CA ARG A 223 -0.16 18.44 1.66
C ARG A 223 0.10 16.98 2.04
N SER A 224 0.54 16.77 3.27
CA SER A 224 0.86 15.45 3.81
C SER A 224 -0.38 14.65 4.09
N TRP A 225 -1.10 14.97 5.16
CA TRP A 225 -2.37 14.34 5.51
C TRP A 225 -3.46 15.38 5.72
N ASP A 226 -4.71 14.93 5.67
CA ASP A 226 -5.87 15.80 5.86
C ASP A 226 -6.14 16.05 7.35
N CYS A 227 -5.78 15.09 8.20
CA CYS A 227 -5.84 15.22 9.64
C CYS A 227 -4.58 14.66 10.32
N MET A 228 -4.29 15.15 11.52
CA MET A 228 -3.29 14.61 12.41
C MET A 228 -3.78 14.76 13.85
N LEU A 229 -3.97 13.62 14.51
CA LEU A 229 -4.34 13.53 15.91
C LEU A 229 -3.19 12.88 16.67
N LYS A 230 -2.51 13.67 17.50
CA LYS A 230 -1.46 13.24 18.44
C LYS A 230 -1.80 13.80 19.82
N ARG A 231 -1.13 13.29 20.86
CA ARG A 231 -1.39 13.65 22.27
C ARG A 231 -1.52 15.16 22.50
N ASP A 232 -0.66 15.95 21.84
CA ASP A 232 -0.58 17.41 22.03
C ASP A 232 -0.87 18.20 20.74
N ILE A 233 -1.26 17.54 19.65
CA ILE A 233 -1.52 18.18 18.36
C ILE A 233 -2.81 17.63 17.76
N SER A 234 -3.79 18.50 17.52
CA SER A 234 -5.03 18.17 16.82
C SER A 234 -5.20 19.09 15.62
N ILE A 235 -5.07 18.51 14.42
CA ILE A 235 -5.31 19.18 13.14
C ILE A 235 -6.38 18.38 12.42
N THR A 236 -7.56 18.96 12.24
CA THR A 236 -8.73 18.28 11.63
C THR A 236 -9.35 19.07 10.48
N ASP A 237 -8.86 20.29 10.22
CA ASP A 237 -9.41 21.19 9.21
C ASP A 237 -8.34 21.55 8.16
N ILE A 238 -8.64 21.18 6.92
CA ILE A 238 -7.77 21.40 5.77
C ILE A 238 -7.80 22.85 5.26
N GLU A 239 -8.85 23.61 5.53
CA GLU A 239 -8.99 24.99 5.03
C GLU A 239 -8.11 25.96 5.84
N GLN A 240 -7.95 25.70 7.13
CA GLN A 240 -7.18 26.56 8.04
C GLN A 240 -5.74 26.10 8.27
N ASN A 241 -5.43 24.83 8.00
CA ASN A 241 -4.12 24.24 8.29
C ASN A 241 -3.55 23.54 7.06
N ALA A 242 -2.22 23.51 6.96
CA ALA A 242 -1.50 22.69 5.99
C ALA A 242 -0.43 21.87 6.71
N ILE A 243 -0.54 20.54 6.65
CA ILE A 243 0.47 19.63 7.19
C ILE A 243 1.49 19.36 6.10
N ILE A 244 2.76 19.64 6.36
CA ILE A 244 3.86 19.45 5.42
C ILE A 244 4.98 18.73 6.16
N ILE A 245 5.38 17.58 5.62
CA ILE A 245 6.59 16.86 6.02
C ILE A 245 7.62 17.01 4.92
N ILE A 246 8.87 17.10 5.34
CA ILE A 246 10.04 17.03 4.49
C ILE A 246 10.69 15.69 4.82
N ASP A 247 10.55 14.74 3.90
CA ASP A 247 11.22 13.43 3.97
C ASP A 247 12.74 13.55 3.76
#